data_AF-A0A942K465-F1
#
_entry.id   AF-A0A942K465-F1
#
_cell.length_a   1.000
_cell.length_b   1.000
_cell.length_c   1.000
_cell.angle_alpha   90.00
_cell.angle_beta   90.00
_cell.angle_gamma   90.00
#
_symmetry.space_group_name_H-M   'P 1'
#
loop_
_entity.id
_entity.type
_entity.pdbx_description
1 polymer ?
#
loop_
_entity_poly.entity_id
_entity_poly.type
_entity_poly.pdbx_seq_one_letter_code
_entity_poly.pdbx_strand_id
1 'polypeptide(L)'
;MALENTTGLSWLAAQQDFGAKILADNLHALIMLEAERTVGIAENYKINRTYAFAHLKCCLPRWLLIALPTAWQLWKTLTELARNLIRFKPGATNSTLSD
;
A
#
# COMPACT_ATOMS: atom_id res chain seq x y z
N MET A 1 -37.31 17.29 12.95
CA MET A 1 -36.33 17.94 12.05
C MET A 1 -34.91 17.65 12.57
N ALA A 2 -34.55 16.37 12.66
CA ALA A 2 -33.25 15.94 13.23
C ALA A 2 -32.59 14.78 12.45
N LEU A 3 -33.31 14.16 11.50
CA LEU A 3 -32.80 13.02 10.73
C LEU A 3 -31.92 13.48 9.54
N GLU A 4 -32.26 14.63 8.93
CA GLU A 4 -31.49 15.23 7.83
C GLU A 4 -30.11 15.76 8.26
N ASN A 5 -29.98 16.20 9.52
CA ASN A 5 -28.68 16.58 10.09
C ASN A 5 -27.77 15.37 10.34
N THR A 6 -28.33 14.16 10.46
CA THR A 6 -27.56 12.92 10.63
C THR A 6 -27.10 12.36 9.28
N THR A 7 -27.90 12.51 8.21
CA THR A 7 -27.54 12.02 6.88
C THR A 7 -26.44 12.87 6.23
N GLY A 8 -26.44 14.19 6.40
CA GLY A 8 -25.40 15.08 5.89
C GLY A 8 -24.02 14.82 6.52
N LEU A 9 -23.97 14.59 7.84
CA LEU A 9 -22.74 14.19 8.54
C LEU A 9 -22.26 12.79 8.09
N SER A 10 -23.19 11.84 7.88
CA SER A 10 -22.82 10.51 7.36
C SER A 10 -22.32 10.54 5.92
N TRP A 11 -22.85 11.42 5.08
CA TRP A 11 -22.44 11.53 3.68
C TRP A 11 -21.09 12.22 3.55
N LEU A 12 -20.86 13.31 4.28
CA LEU A 12 -19.56 13.97 4.30
C LEU A 12 -18.48 13.03 4.85
N ALA A 13 -18.76 12.30 5.93
CA ALA A 13 -17.84 11.30 6.47
C ALA A 13 -17.53 10.19 5.44
N ALA A 14 -18.56 9.67 4.77
CA ALA A 14 -18.37 8.66 3.71
C ALA A 14 -17.51 9.19 2.55
N GLN A 15 -17.73 10.44 2.13
CA GLN A 15 -16.92 11.07 1.08
C GLN A 15 -15.47 11.27 1.53
N GLN A 16 -15.24 11.66 2.78
CA GLN A 16 -13.91 11.81 3.36
C GLN A 16 -13.18 10.47 3.47
N ASP A 17 -13.84 9.42 3.96
CA ASP A 17 -13.30 8.07 4.04
C ASP A 17 -12.94 7.51 2.65
N PHE A 18 -13.80 7.76 1.66
CA PHE A 18 -13.54 7.37 0.28
C PHE A 18 -12.32 8.10 -0.31
N GLY A 19 -12.23 9.42 -0.10
CA GLY A 19 -11.08 10.22 -0.53
C GLY A 19 -9.78 9.78 0.14
N ALA A 20 -9.82 9.53 1.46
CA ALA A 20 -8.68 9.03 2.22
C ALA A 20 -8.22 7.65 1.73
N LYS A 21 -9.15 6.77 1.37
CA LYS A 21 -8.84 5.47 0.78
C LYS A 21 -8.13 5.61 -0.57
N ILE A 22 -8.65 6.44 -1.48
CA ILE A 22 -8.01 6.68 -2.79
C ILE A 22 -6.59 7.21 -2.60
N LEU A 23 -6.40 8.19 -1.71
CA LEU A 23 -5.09 8.75 -1.42
C LEU A 23 -4.13 7.68 -0.88
N ALA A 24 -4.57 6.87 0.07
CA ALA A 24 -3.75 5.81 0.66
C ALA A 24 -3.37 4.74 -0.36
N ASP A 25 -4.31 4.31 -1.21
CA ASP A 25 -4.07 3.31 -2.27
C ASP A 25 -3.07 3.86 -3.32
N ASN A 26 -3.20 5.12 -3.72
CA ASN A 26 -2.27 5.78 -4.66
C ASN A 26 -0.86 5.93 -4.08
N LEU A 27 -0.74 6.37 -2.82
CA LEU A 27 0.55 6.48 -2.16
C LEU A 27 1.21 5.12 -1.97
N HIS A 28 0.43 4.09 -1.62
CA HIS A 28 0.94 2.72 -1.55
C HIS A 28 1.48 2.26 -2.91
N ALA A 29 0.75 2.49 -4.00
CA ALA A 29 1.20 2.13 -5.35
C ALA A 29 2.49 2.86 -5.76
N LEU A 30 2.59 4.16 -5.48
CA LEU A 30 3.80 4.95 -5.77
C LEU A 30 5.01 4.46 -4.96
N ILE A 31 4.83 4.18 -3.68
CA ILE A 31 5.91 3.68 -2.81
C ILE A 31 6.36 2.28 -3.27
N MET A 32 5.44 1.42 -3.71
CA MET A 32 5.77 0.12 -4.30
C MET A 32 6.58 0.28 -5.58
N LEU A 33 6.13 1.12 -6.51
CA LEU A 33 6.86 1.39 -7.75
C LEU A 33 8.27 1.90 -7.47
N GLU A 34 8.43 2.79 -6.50
CA GLU A 34 9.75 3.34 -6.15
C GLU A 34 10.64 2.31 -5.42
N ALA A 35 10.06 1.49 -4.55
CA ALA A 35 10.79 0.41 -3.89
C ALA A 35 11.29 -0.63 -4.91
N GLU A 36 10.47 -0.96 -5.92
CA GLU A 36 10.86 -1.84 -7.03
C GLU A 36 11.97 -1.22 -7.89
N ARG A 37 12.04 0.11 -8.03
CA ARG A 37 13.14 0.79 -8.73
C ARG A 37 14.43 0.85 -7.91
N THR A 38 14.31 0.93 -6.59
CA THR A 38 15.45 1.07 -5.68
C THR A 38 16.35 -0.18 -5.67
N VAL A 39 15.78 -1.36 -5.97
CA VAL A 39 16.51 -2.63 -6.02
C VAL A 39 16.21 -3.33 -7.33
N GLY A 40 17.24 -3.76 -8.06
CA GLY A 40 17.05 -4.63 -9.22
C GLY A 40 16.48 -5.99 -8.80
N ILE A 41 15.16 -6.11 -8.77
CA ILE A 41 14.47 -7.35 -8.37
C ILE A 41 14.69 -8.40 -9.47
N ALA A 42 15.23 -9.56 -9.08
CA ALA A 42 15.40 -10.70 -9.99
C ALA A 42 14.04 -11.20 -10.52
N GLU A 43 14.00 -11.70 -11.76
CA GLU A 43 12.75 -12.04 -12.49
C GLU A 43 11.76 -12.92 -11.71
N ASN A 44 12.26 -13.80 -10.83
CA ASN A 44 11.44 -14.74 -10.05
C ASN A 44 11.08 -14.22 -8.66
N TYR A 45 11.28 -12.94 -8.38
CA TYR A 45 10.96 -12.30 -7.11
C TYR A 45 10.05 -11.11 -7.31
N LYS A 46 9.23 -10.82 -6.30
CA LYS A 46 8.38 -9.64 -6.22
C LYS A 46 8.38 -9.13 -4.79
N ILE A 47 8.13 -7.84 -4.60
CA ILE A 47 7.91 -7.31 -3.25
C ILE A 47 6.72 -8.04 -2.61
N ASN A 48 6.88 -8.41 -1.34
CA ASN A 48 5.81 -8.98 -0.55
C ASN A 48 4.75 -7.91 -0.28
N ARG A 49 3.72 -7.88 -1.13
CA ARG A 49 2.64 -6.87 -1.05
C ARG A 49 1.88 -6.90 0.28
N THR A 50 1.73 -8.07 0.90
CA THR A 50 1.09 -8.20 2.22
C THR A 50 1.92 -7.55 3.30
N TYR A 51 3.23 -7.83 3.32
CA TYR A 51 4.16 -7.16 4.23
C TYR A 51 4.20 -5.66 3.97
N ALA A 52 4.30 -5.25 2.71
CA ALA A 52 4.35 -3.85 2.32
C ALA A 52 3.11 -3.07 2.78
N PHE A 53 1.92 -3.63 2.55
CA PHE A 53 0.67 -3.05 3.02
C PHE A 53 0.67 -2.89 4.54
N ALA A 54 1.05 -3.94 5.28
CA ALA A 54 1.09 -3.89 6.74
C ALA A 54 2.09 -2.83 7.25
N HIS A 55 3.29 -2.79 6.66
CA HIS A 55 4.34 -1.84 7.00
C HIS A 55 3.91 -0.40 6.74
N LEU A 56 3.36 -0.12 5.56
CA LEU A 56 2.91 1.23 5.18
C LEU A 56 1.69 1.67 5.97
N LYS A 57 0.78 0.75 6.31
CA LYS A 57 -0.36 1.06 7.19
C LYS A 57 0.09 1.56 8.57
N CYS A 58 1.27 1.16 9.06
CA CYS A 58 1.82 1.64 10.34
C CYS A 58 2.46 3.03 10.28
N CYS A 59 2.96 3.47 9.12
CA CYS A 59 3.68 4.74 9.00
C CYS A 59 2.93 5.82 8.21
N LEU A 60 2.22 5.46 7.13
CA LEU A 60 1.55 6.41 6.24
C LEU A 60 0.52 7.29 6.96
N PRO A 61 -0.38 6.76 7.82
CA PRO A 61 -1.34 7.61 8.54
C PRO A 61 -0.63 8.61 9.46
N ARG A 62 0.45 8.19 10.12
CA ARG A 62 1.25 9.05 10.99
C ARG A 62 1.92 10.17 10.19
N TRP A 63 2.43 9.85 9.01
CA TRP A 63 3.06 10.83 8.13
C TRP A 63 2.09 11.88 7.61
N LEU A 64 0.88 11.44 7.25
CA LEU A 64 -0.17 12.33 6.74
C LEU A 64 -0.83 13.17 7.84
N LEU A 65 -0.93 12.64 9.07
CA LEU A 65 -1.61 13.31 10.17
C LEU A 65 -0.70 14.22 11.00
N ILE A 66 0.56 13.83 11.21
CA ILE A 66 1.46 14.51 12.17
C ILE A 66 2.56 15.29 11.45
N ALA A 67 3.36 14.61 10.64
CA ALA A 67 4.49 15.20 9.93
C ALA A 67 4.99 14.28 8.82
N LEU A 68 5.28 14.86 7.65
CA LEU A 68 5.87 14.12 6.53
C LEU A 68 7.23 13.49 6.92
N PRO A 69 7.59 12.34 6.34
CA PRO A 69 8.87 11.72 6.62
C PRO A 69 10.02 12.58 6.12
N THR A 70 11.13 12.54 6.84
CA THR A 70 12.42 12.97 6.29
C THR A 70 12.81 12.08 5.10
N ALA A 71 13.66 12.59 4.20
CA ALA A 71 14.19 11.81 3.08
C ALA A 71 14.84 10.49 3.54
N TRP A 72 15.54 10.50 4.68
CA TRP A 72 16.15 9.31 5.26
C TRP A 72 15.13 8.28 5.74
N GLN A 73 14.05 8.71 6.40
CA GLN A 73 12.97 7.81 6.82
C GLN A 73 12.27 7.18 5.61
N LEU A 74 12.01 7.97 4.57
CA LEU A 74 11.41 7.47 3.33
C LEU A 74 12.35 6.44 2.66
N TRP A 75 13.63 6.76 2.52
CA TRP A 75 14.63 5.85 1.96
C TRP A 75 14.74 4.54 2.75
N LYS A 76 14.72 4.63 4.09
CA LYS A 76 14.72 3.45 4.96
C LYS A 76 13.48 2.58 4.71
N THR A 77 12.29 3.19 4.63
CA THR A 77 11.05 2.46 4.31
C THR A 77 11.14 1.79 2.94
N LEU A 78 11.55 2.50 1.89
CA LEU A 78 11.72 1.92 0.55
C LEU A 78 12.69 0.73 0.56
N THR A 79 13.80 0.86 1.29
CA THR A 79 14.79 -0.21 1.45
C THR A 79 14.22 -1.43 2.18
N GLU A 80 13.48 -1.24 3.27
CA GLU A 80 12.85 -2.35 4.01
C GLU A 80 11.80 -3.09 3.17
N LEU A 81 11.05 -2.37 2.36
CA LEU A 81 10.10 -2.96 1.41
C LEU A 81 10.83 -3.77 0.34
N ALA A 82 11.90 -3.22 -0.23
CA ALA A 82 12.68 -3.88 -1.27
C ALA A 82 13.48 -5.10 -0.77
N ARG A 83 13.76 -5.18 0.54
CA ARG A 83 14.35 -6.37 1.18
C ARG A 83 13.35 -7.50 1.40
N ASN A 84 12.06 -7.18 1.53
CA ASN A 84 11.00 -8.16 1.74
C ASN A 84 10.48 -8.69 0.40
N LEU A 85 11.25 -9.57 -0.22
CA LEU A 85 10.88 -10.21 -1.48
C LEU A 85 10.28 -11.59 -1.24
N ILE A 86 9.26 -11.93 -2.02
CA ILE A 86 8.70 -13.28 -2.12
C ILE A 86 9.03 -13.86 -3.49
N ARG A 87 9.36 -15.15 -3.51
CA ARG A 87 9.56 -15.87 -4.76
C ARG A 87 8.22 -16.02 -5.48
N PHE A 88 8.15 -15.52 -6.69
CA PHE A 88 7.05 -15.76 -7.62
C PHE A 88 7.41 -16.94 -8.52
N LYS A 89 6.53 -17.94 -8.61
CA LYS A 89 6.66 -19.04 -9.58
C LYS A 89 5.67 -18.80 -10.73
N PRO A 90 6.14 -18.38 -11.92
CA PRO A 90 5.29 -18.33 -13.10
C PRO A 90 4.74 -19.73 -13.39
N GLY A 91 3.44 -19.85 -13.66
CA GLY A 91 2.82 -21.14 -14.06
C GLY A 91 2.39 -22.07 -12.92
N ALA A 92 2.43 -21.66 -11.66
CA ALA A 92 1.92 -22.47 -10.54
C ALA A 92 0.38 -22.58 -10.47
N THR A 93 -0.34 -21.82 -11.29
CA THR A 93 -1.81 -21.87 -11.37
C THR A 93 -2.23 -22.76 -12.54
N ASN A 94 -2.54 -24.02 -12.20
CA ASN A 94 -3.30 -25.03 -12.95
C ASN A 94 -2.60 -25.72 -14.15
N SER A 95 -1.73 -26.68 -13.84
CA SER A 95 -1.51 -27.88 -14.66
C SER A 95 -1.89 -29.11 -13.83
N THR A 96 -3.18 -29.26 -13.53
CA THR A 96 -3.78 -30.47 -12.97
C THR A 96 -5.16 -30.69 -13.62
N LEU A 97 -5.16 -30.86 -14.94
CA LEU A 97 -6.26 -31.46 -15.71
C LEU A 97 -5.61 -32.23 -16.87
N SER A 98 -5.03 -33.37 -16.56
CA SER A 98 -4.74 -34.47 -17.49
C SER A 98 -4.62 -35.71 -16.64
N ASP A 99 -5.72 -36.45 -16.56
CA ASP A 99 -5.82 -37.91 -16.62
C ASP A 99 -7.31 -38.29 -16.68
#